data_AF-A0A7C5QHX1-F1
#
_entry.id   AF-A0A7C5QHX1-F1
#
_cell.length_a   1.000
_cell.length_b   1.000
_cell.length_c   1.000
_cell.angle_alpha   90.00
_cell.angle_beta   90.00
_cell.angle_gamma   90.00
#
_symmetry.space_group_name_H-M   'P 1'
#
loop_
_entity.id
_entity.type
_entity.pdbx_description
1 polymer ?
#
loop_
_entity_poly.entity_id
_entity_poly.type
_entity_poly.pdbx_seq_one_letter_code
_entity_poly.pdbx_strand_id
1 'polypeptide(L)'
;MTQAICCCNREGLVLASDSLMLRELDGGRVERLTVRTLFALGPRAVVLTAGAPVGAEMVAQLAQWLQPRRLEDFEDLLALSRDFLAESYARHLRTGHGRHGAASENRHLYFILAGHEGRQPMPFAAVLLESEAGELPFKETRLGRVFTLPRRMVQEGHITRQIAEGVGLRELATSCRLALEHAAERNPEAIGGPFHVAMITQRGVEFLEGN
;
A
#
# COMPACT_ATOMS: atom_id res chain seq x y z
N MET A 1 -0.43 -10.62 8.54
CA MET A 1 -0.34 -10.19 7.11
C MET A 1 -0.96 -8.81 7.05
N THR A 2 -0.21 -7.84 6.52
CA THR A 2 -0.64 -6.43 6.44
C THR A 2 -2.02 -6.32 5.82
N GLN A 3 -2.86 -5.49 6.44
CA GLN A 3 -4.16 -5.10 5.93
C GLN A 3 -4.02 -3.79 5.18
N ALA A 4 -4.43 -3.76 3.92
CA ALA A 4 -4.51 -2.56 3.11
C ALA A 4 -5.92 -2.35 2.57
N ILE A 5 -6.33 -1.09 2.51
CA ILE A 5 -7.59 -0.64 1.92
C ILE A 5 -7.24 0.47 0.94
N CYS A 6 -7.77 0.39 -0.28
CA CYS A 6 -7.70 1.44 -1.28
C CYS A 6 -9.12 1.72 -1.77
N CYS A 7 -9.54 2.99 -1.76
CA CYS A 7 -10.81 3.37 -2.36
C CYS A 7 -10.78 4.76 -2.97
N CYS A 8 -11.67 5.04 -3.93
CA CYS A 8 -11.81 6.35 -4.54
C CYS A 8 -13.27 6.77 -4.74
N ASN A 9 -13.50 8.08 -4.62
CA ASN A 9 -14.72 8.75 -5.04
C ASN A 9 -14.33 9.91 -5.99
N ARG A 10 -15.26 10.83 -6.25
CA ARG A 10 -15.01 11.99 -7.14
C ARG A 10 -14.05 13.02 -6.54
N GLU A 11 -13.89 13.04 -5.22
CA GLU A 11 -13.06 14.01 -4.51
C GLU A 11 -11.60 13.56 -4.41
N GLY A 12 -11.33 12.24 -4.43
CA GLY A 12 -10.00 11.71 -4.25
C GLY A 12 -9.88 10.19 -4.10
N LEU A 13 -8.68 9.79 -3.70
CA LEU A 13 -8.30 8.43 -3.27
C LEU A 13 -8.01 8.41 -1.77
N VAL A 14 -8.30 7.28 -1.14
CA VAL A 14 -7.87 6.92 0.21
C VAL A 14 -7.04 5.66 0.12
N LEU A 15 -5.89 5.66 0.81
CA LEU A 15 -5.14 4.46 1.14
C LEU A 15 -5.02 4.35 2.65
N ALA A 16 -5.29 3.17 3.17
CA ALA A 16 -5.16 2.88 4.59
C ALA A 16 -4.46 1.55 4.82
N SER A 17 -3.59 1.49 5.83
CA SER A 17 -2.88 0.27 6.21
C SER A 17 -2.72 0.15 7.71
N ASP A 18 -2.66 -1.08 8.22
CA ASP A 18 -2.02 -1.33 9.52
C ASP A 18 -0.48 -1.32 9.39
N SER A 19 0.22 -1.42 10.51
CA SER A 19 1.69 -1.31 10.58
C SER A 19 2.35 -2.53 11.21
N LEU A 20 1.56 -3.50 11.68
CA LEU A 20 2.09 -4.68 12.36
C LEU A 20 2.68 -5.65 11.34
N MET A 21 3.95 -5.98 11.54
CA MET A 21 4.67 -6.97 10.78
C MET A 21 5.19 -8.06 11.71
N LEU A 22 5.05 -9.31 11.28
CA LEU A 22 5.58 -10.46 11.97
C LEU A 22 6.84 -10.92 11.24
N ARG A 23 7.95 -11.02 11.97
CA ARG A 23 9.22 -11.55 11.48
C ARG A 23 9.51 -12.87 12.19
N GLU A 24 9.62 -13.95 11.42
CA GLU A 24 10.14 -15.21 11.94
C GLU A 24 11.66 -15.09 12.11
N LEU A 25 12.14 -15.46 13.29
CA LEU A 25 13.55 -15.56 13.63
C LEU A 25 13.95 -17.03 13.73
N ASP A 26 15.26 -17.28 13.72
CA ASP A 26 15.82 -18.62 13.93
C ASP A 26 15.24 -19.27 15.20
N GLY A 27 14.88 -20.56 15.09
CA GLY A 27 14.27 -21.31 16.18
C GLY A 27 12.76 -21.11 16.33
N GLY A 28 12.07 -20.52 15.34
CA GLY A 28 10.61 -20.39 15.31
C GLY A 28 10.05 -19.29 16.21
N ARG A 29 10.91 -18.41 16.73
CA ARG A 29 10.48 -17.25 17.50
C ARG A 29 9.92 -16.19 16.56
N VAL A 30 8.72 -15.69 16.85
CA VAL A 30 8.10 -14.61 16.09
C VAL A 30 8.33 -13.28 16.80
N GLU A 31 8.91 -12.33 16.09
CA GLU A 31 9.09 -10.95 16.54
C GLU A 31 8.01 -10.06 15.91
N ARG A 32 7.46 -9.16 16.73
CA ARG A 32 6.50 -8.14 16.30
C ARG A 32 7.24 -6.84 16.03
N LEU A 33 7.05 -6.32 14.83
CA LEU A 33 7.65 -5.07 14.38
C LEU A 33 6.54 -4.10 13.97
N THR A 34 6.75 -2.82 14.28
CA THR A 34 5.95 -1.73 13.75
C THR A 34 6.69 -1.13 12.57
N VAL A 35 6.11 -1.22 11.38
CA VAL A 35 6.74 -0.79 10.13
C VAL A 35 5.83 0.23 9.45
N ARG A 36 6.40 1.36 9.03
CA ARG A 36 5.69 2.31 8.17
C ARG A 36 5.49 1.67 6.79
N THR A 37 4.25 1.60 6.34
CA THR A 37 3.87 0.97 5.07
C THR A 37 3.43 1.96 4.00
N LEU A 38 3.23 3.23 4.34
CA LEU A 38 2.63 4.24 3.45
C LEU A 38 3.52 5.48 3.31
N PHE A 39 3.83 5.86 2.07
CA PHE A 39 4.81 6.90 1.73
C PHE A 39 4.31 7.79 0.58
N ALA A 40 4.63 9.09 0.63
CA ALA A 40 4.40 9.98 -0.49
C ALA A 40 5.52 9.84 -1.53
N LEU A 41 5.14 9.63 -2.78
CA LEU A 41 6.07 9.58 -3.92
C LEU A 41 6.24 10.94 -4.59
N GLY A 42 5.30 11.85 -4.37
CA GLY A 42 5.32 13.21 -4.91
C GLY A 42 4.15 14.03 -4.36
N PRO A 43 3.85 15.19 -4.96
CA PRO A 43 2.79 16.08 -4.47
C PRO A 43 1.39 15.46 -4.50
N ARG A 44 1.14 14.52 -5.42
CA ARG A 44 -0.19 13.93 -5.69
C ARG A 44 -0.13 12.41 -5.89
N ALA A 45 0.85 11.75 -5.28
CA ALA A 45 1.00 10.32 -5.39
C ALA A 45 1.56 9.71 -4.11
N VAL A 46 1.08 8.52 -3.79
CA VAL A 46 1.52 7.71 -2.65
C VAL A 46 1.72 6.27 -3.07
N VAL A 47 2.51 5.56 -2.28
CA VAL A 47 2.67 4.11 -2.37
C VAL A 47 2.45 3.47 -1.01
N LEU A 48 1.72 2.36 -1.04
CA LEU A 48 1.54 1.45 0.09
C LEU A 48 2.30 0.16 -0.21
N THR A 49 3.03 -0.39 0.77
CA THR A 49 3.63 -1.72 0.69
C THR A 49 2.94 -2.71 1.63
N ALA A 50 2.87 -3.97 1.22
CA ALA A 50 2.42 -5.09 2.04
C ALA A 50 3.20 -6.37 1.66
N GLY A 51 3.15 -7.38 2.52
CA GLY A 51 3.82 -8.66 2.28
C GLY A 51 5.18 -8.76 2.99
N ALA A 52 6.25 -9.06 2.26
CA ALA A 52 7.58 -9.29 2.78
C ALA A 52 8.24 -8.01 3.37
N PRO A 53 9.05 -8.11 4.44
CA PRO A 53 9.66 -6.95 5.11
C PRO A 53 10.48 -6.04 4.20
N VAL A 54 11.16 -6.61 3.19
CA VAL A 54 11.98 -5.87 2.23
C VAL A 54 11.18 -4.80 1.47
N GLY A 55 9.87 -4.98 1.29
CA GLY A 55 9.03 -4.03 0.56
C GLY A 55 9.01 -2.63 1.17
N ALA A 56 9.04 -2.53 2.51
CA ALA A 56 9.05 -1.25 3.20
C ALA A 56 10.35 -0.47 2.97
N GLU A 57 11.49 -1.17 2.97
CA GLU A 57 12.78 -0.56 2.67
C GLU A 57 12.83 -0.08 1.21
N MET A 58 12.40 -0.93 0.27
CA MET A 58 12.36 -0.59 -1.15
C MET A 58 11.51 0.65 -1.43
N VAL A 59 10.32 0.73 -0.81
CA VAL A 59 9.42 1.87 -0.97
C VAL A 59 9.97 3.13 -0.32
N ALA A 60 10.62 3.04 0.84
CA ALA A 60 11.27 4.19 1.45
C ALA A 60 12.37 4.77 0.55
N GLN A 61 13.19 3.90 -0.06
CA GLN A 61 14.22 4.30 -1.02
C GLN A 61 13.60 4.89 -2.30
N LEU A 62 12.53 4.28 -2.83
CA LEU A 62 11.78 4.81 -3.98
C LEU A 62 11.26 6.22 -3.69
N ALA A 63 10.63 6.42 -2.53
CA ALA A 63 10.10 7.73 -2.14
C ALA A 63 11.22 8.78 -2.09
N GLN A 64 12.35 8.48 -1.44
CA GLN A 64 13.51 9.38 -1.40
C GLN A 64 14.05 9.70 -2.80
N TRP A 65 14.06 8.71 -3.70
CA TRP A 65 14.52 8.88 -5.07
C TRP A 65 13.55 9.71 -5.92
N LEU A 66 12.23 9.56 -5.75
CA LEU A 66 11.24 10.30 -6.54
C LEU A 66 10.98 11.72 -6.04
N GLN A 67 11.13 12.01 -4.74
CA GLN A 67 10.82 13.32 -4.16
C GLN A 67 11.48 14.51 -4.89
N PRO A 68 12.78 14.49 -5.24
CA PRO A 68 13.41 15.59 -5.98
C PRO A 68 12.89 15.76 -7.42
N ARG A 69 12.34 14.70 -8.03
CA ARG A 69 11.90 14.69 -9.44
C ARG A 69 10.56 15.39 -9.64
N ARG A 70 9.73 15.49 -8.59
CA ARG A 70 8.43 16.18 -8.60
C ARG A 70 7.55 15.79 -9.78
N LEU A 71 7.44 14.49 -10.05
CA LEU A 71 6.59 13.98 -11.12
C LEU A 71 5.13 14.37 -10.85
N GLU A 72 4.49 14.97 -11.84
CA GLU A 72 3.08 15.39 -11.79
C GLU A 72 2.15 14.39 -12.47
N ASP A 73 2.65 13.65 -13.45
CA ASP A 73 1.92 12.63 -14.18
C ASP A 73 2.03 11.26 -13.49
N PHE A 74 0.89 10.59 -13.33
CA PHE A 74 0.83 9.32 -12.63
C PHE A 74 1.40 8.16 -13.44
N GLU A 75 1.27 8.17 -14.78
CA GLU A 75 1.79 7.10 -15.64
C GLU A 75 3.32 7.13 -15.67
N ASP A 76 3.92 8.32 -15.76
CA ASP A 76 5.38 8.50 -15.65
C ASP A 76 5.89 8.01 -14.27
N LEU A 77 5.17 8.36 -13.20
CA LEU A 77 5.49 7.91 -11.85
C LEU A 77 5.37 6.39 -11.70
N LEU A 78 4.32 5.79 -12.26
CA LEU A 78 4.09 4.35 -12.25
C LEU A 78 5.22 3.62 -12.98
N ALA A 79 5.56 4.06 -14.19
CA ALA A 79 6.62 3.46 -14.99
C ALA A 79 7.97 3.49 -14.26
N LEU A 80 8.38 4.66 -13.75
CA LEU A 80 9.64 4.80 -13.02
C LEU A 80 9.65 4.01 -11.71
N SER A 81 8.52 3.95 -11.01
CA SER A 81 8.40 3.18 -9.78
C SER A 81 8.50 1.68 -10.04
N ARG A 82 7.82 1.18 -11.08
CA ARG A 82 7.87 -0.23 -11.47
C ARG A 82 9.30 -0.67 -11.76
N ASP A 83 10.02 0.10 -12.57
CA ASP A 83 11.39 -0.21 -12.95
C ASP A 83 12.33 -0.19 -11.73
N PHE A 84 12.21 0.84 -10.88
CA PHE A 84 13.00 0.97 -9.65
C PHE A 84 12.76 -0.20 -8.69
N LEU A 85 11.49 -0.54 -8.43
CA LEU A 85 11.12 -1.62 -7.53
C LEU A 85 11.61 -2.98 -8.09
N ALA A 86 11.51 -3.19 -9.41
CA ALA A 86 11.92 -4.45 -10.03
C ALA A 86 13.43 -4.64 -9.92
N GLU A 87 14.21 -3.58 -10.17
CA GLU A 87 15.66 -3.62 -10.03
C GLU A 87 16.10 -3.83 -8.56
N SER A 88 15.45 -3.11 -7.63
CA SER A 88 15.72 -3.23 -6.20
C SER A 88 15.43 -4.64 -5.68
N TYR A 89 14.31 -5.23 -6.11
CA TYR A 89 13.97 -6.60 -5.72
C TYR A 89 14.91 -7.64 -6.35
N ALA A 90 15.25 -7.49 -7.64
CA ALA A 90 16.22 -8.36 -8.30
C ALA A 90 17.59 -8.33 -7.59
N ARG A 91 18.00 -7.16 -7.09
CA ARG A 91 19.23 -7.00 -6.30
C ARG A 91 19.13 -7.74 -4.96
N HIS A 92 18.02 -7.59 -4.25
CA HIS A 92 17.75 -8.31 -3.00
C HIS A 92 17.78 -9.84 -3.18
N LEU A 93 17.18 -10.35 -4.26
CA LEU A 93 17.19 -11.79 -4.56
C LEU A 93 18.60 -12.32 -4.85
N ARG A 94 19.49 -11.52 -5.46
CA ARG A 94 20.88 -11.91 -5.77
C ARG A 94 21.80 -11.98 -4.55
N THR A 95 21.60 -11.13 -3.54
CA THR A 95 22.50 -11.03 -2.36
C THR A 95 22.30 -12.16 -1.33
N GLY A 96 21.78 -13.32 -1.75
CA GLY A 96 21.70 -14.52 -0.91
C GLY A 96 20.52 -14.55 0.06
N HIS A 97 19.89 -13.40 0.35
CA HIS A 97 18.65 -13.31 1.12
C HIS A 97 17.47 -14.00 0.41
N GLY A 98 17.57 -14.26 -0.91
CA GLY A 98 16.60 -15.07 -1.67
C GLY A 98 16.99 -16.53 -1.93
N ARG A 99 18.24 -16.94 -1.64
CA ARG A 99 18.76 -18.29 -2.00
C ARG A 99 18.90 -19.26 -0.82
N HIS A 100 18.99 -18.75 0.42
CA HIS A 100 19.21 -19.57 1.63
C HIS A 100 18.17 -19.33 2.74
N GLY A 101 17.14 -18.53 2.51
CA GLY A 101 15.99 -18.47 3.41
C GLY A 101 15.34 -19.85 3.50
N ALA A 102 15.13 -20.34 4.72
CA ALA A 102 14.37 -21.55 4.99
C ALA A 102 13.08 -21.57 4.15
N ALA A 103 12.55 -22.76 3.87
CA ALA A 103 11.33 -22.96 3.07
C ALA A 103 10.07 -22.19 3.57
N SER A 104 10.16 -21.38 4.63
CA SER A 104 9.10 -20.56 5.22
C SER A 104 9.18 -19.05 4.95
N GLU A 105 10.21 -18.53 4.27
CA GLU A 105 10.34 -17.07 4.13
C GLU A 105 9.24 -16.49 3.22
N ASN A 106 8.41 -15.59 3.75
CA ASN A 106 7.34 -14.94 3.00
C ASN A 106 7.95 -14.06 1.88
N ARG A 107 7.78 -14.49 0.63
CA ARG A 107 8.28 -13.80 -0.57
C ARG A 107 7.19 -13.04 -1.34
N HIS A 108 5.99 -12.95 -0.79
CA HIS A 108 4.93 -12.17 -1.42
C HIS A 108 5.20 -10.69 -1.21
N LEU A 109 5.24 -9.92 -2.30
CA LEU A 109 5.37 -8.46 -2.27
C LEU A 109 4.17 -7.84 -2.98
N TYR A 110 3.62 -6.81 -2.36
CA TYR A 110 2.53 -6.02 -2.92
C TYR A 110 2.86 -4.53 -2.76
N PHE A 111 2.75 -3.79 -3.86
CA PHE A 111 2.86 -2.33 -3.87
C PHE A 111 1.59 -1.75 -4.49
N ILE A 112 0.86 -0.92 -3.76
CA ILE A 112 -0.26 -0.16 -4.30
C ILE A 112 0.24 1.26 -4.56
N LEU A 113 0.42 1.61 -5.83
CA LEU A 113 0.70 2.97 -6.26
C LEU A 113 -0.60 3.66 -6.59
N ALA A 114 -0.78 4.87 -6.05
CA ALA A 114 -2.00 5.62 -6.23
C ALA A 114 -1.68 7.09 -6.45
N GLY A 115 -2.40 7.74 -7.36
CA GLY A 115 -2.12 9.12 -7.71
C GLY A 115 -3.13 9.74 -8.65
N HIS A 116 -2.82 10.97 -9.07
CA HIS A 116 -3.69 11.80 -9.89
C HIS A 116 -3.38 11.66 -11.38
N GLU A 117 -4.33 11.17 -12.19
CA GLU A 117 -4.19 10.86 -13.62
C GLU A 117 -4.75 11.99 -14.52
N GLY A 118 -4.29 13.22 -14.30
CA GLY A 118 -4.62 14.36 -15.16
C GLY A 118 -6.10 14.80 -15.14
N ARG A 119 -6.61 15.29 -16.28
CA ARG A 119 -7.93 15.97 -16.39
C ARG A 119 -9.07 15.02 -16.82
N GLN A 120 -9.11 13.80 -16.28
CA GLN A 120 -10.22 12.88 -16.53
C GLN A 120 -11.42 13.16 -15.58
N PRO A 121 -12.64 12.70 -15.91
CA PRO A 121 -13.80 12.82 -15.02
C PRO A 121 -13.59 12.16 -13.64
N MET A 122 -12.74 11.14 -13.58
CA MET A 122 -12.22 10.53 -12.36
C MET A 122 -10.69 10.63 -12.41
N PRO A 123 -10.10 11.75 -11.93
CA PRO A 123 -8.69 12.06 -12.16
C PRO A 123 -7.76 11.31 -11.19
N PHE A 124 -8.13 10.09 -10.79
CA PHE A 124 -7.49 9.35 -9.72
C PHE A 124 -7.41 7.88 -10.10
N ALA A 125 -6.21 7.32 -10.06
CA ALA A 125 -5.93 5.93 -10.40
C ALA A 125 -5.10 5.26 -9.31
N ALA A 126 -5.28 3.94 -9.19
CA ALA A 126 -4.43 3.11 -8.36
C ALA A 126 -4.08 1.82 -9.10
N VAL A 127 -2.86 1.35 -8.92
CA VAL A 127 -2.30 0.16 -9.56
C VAL A 127 -1.61 -0.69 -8.50
N LEU A 128 -1.90 -1.98 -8.51
CA LEU A 128 -1.21 -2.99 -7.73
C LEU A 128 -0.07 -3.58 -8.56
N LEU A 129 1.14 -3.56 -8.01
CA LEU A 129 2.27 -4.36 -8.44
C LEU A 129 2.43 -5.52 -7.45
N GLU A 130 2.40 -6.76 -7.94
CA GLU A 130 2.54 -7.95 -7.11
C GLU A 130 3.64 -8.89 -7.63
N SER A 131 4.35 -9.51 -6.69
CA SER A 131 5.29 -10.59 -6.96
C SER A 131 5.00 -11.71 -5.98
N GLU A 132 4.74 -12.89 -6.52
CA GLU A 132 4.65 -14.13 -5.76
C GLU A 132 5.96 -14.91 -5.92
N ALA A 133 6.46 -15.51 -4.84
CA ALA A 133 7.64 -16.37 -4.86
C ALA A 133 8.93 -15.78 -5.47
N GLY A 134 9.04 -14.46 -5.61
CA GLY A 134 10.21 -13.81 -6.22
C GLY A 134 10.10 -13.57 -7.73
N GLU A 135 8.93 -13.73 -8.32
CA GLU A 135 8.71 -13.54 -9.76
C GLU A 135 8.85 -12.07 -10.19
N LEU A 136 9.55 -11.88 -11.31
CA LEU A 136 9.70 -10.59 -11.99
C LEU A 136 9.48 -10.78 -13.51
N PRO A 137 8.95 -9.77 -14.23
CA PRO A 137 8.50 -8.46 -13.72
C PRO A 137 7.27 -8.60 -12.80
N PHE A 138 6.99 -7.58 -11.99
CA PHE A 138 5.78 -7.56 -11.18
C PHE A 138 4.55 -7.69 -12.06
N LYS A 139 3.58 -8.49 -11.61
CA LYS A 139 2.24 -8.49 -12.20
C LYS A 139 1.56 -7.18 -11.84
N GLU A 140 1.06 -6.50 -12.86
CA GLU A 140 0.43 -5.19 -12.75
C GLU A 140 -1.09 -5.32 -12.89
N THR A 141 -1.85 -4.73 -11.96
CA THR A 141 -3.32 -4.72 -12.02
C THR A 141 -3.86 -3.35 -11.66
N ARG A 142 -4.58 -2.72 -12.59
CA ARG A 142 -5.31 -1.47 -12.31
C ARG A 142 -6.47 -1.75 -11.36
N LEU A 143 -6.51 -1.02 -10.25
CA LEU A 143 -7.51 -1.20 -9.21
C LEU A 143 -8.81 -0.48 -9.55
N GLY A 144 -9.92 -1.08 -9.13
CA GLY A 144 -11.24 -0.46 -9.20
C GLY A 144 -11.45 0.59 -8.10
N ARG A 145 -12.71 0.99 -7.90
CA ARG A 145 -13.08 2.01 -6.91
C ARG A 145 -12.82 1.60 -5.47
N VAL A 146 -12.83 0.30 -5.17
CA VAL A 146 -12.61 -0.23 -3.83
C VAL A 146 -11.80 -1.51 -3.98
N PHE A 147 -10.78 -1.65 -3.14
CA PHE A 147 -9.89 -2.80 -3.10
C PHE A 147 -9.41 -3.01 -1.66
N THR A 148 -9.30 -4.27 -1.25
CA THR A 148 -8.72 -4.65 0.04
C THR A 148 -7.70 -5.78 -0.12
N LEU A 149 -6.65 -5.76 0.71
CA LEU A 149 -5.62 -6.79 0.75
C LEU A 149 -5.34 -7.19 2.20
N PRO A 150 -5.47 -8.47 2.58
CA PRO A 150 -6.21 -9.52 1.87
C PRO A 150 -7.66 -9.11 1.60
N ARG A 151 -8.27 -9.74 0.59
CA ARG A 151 -9.61 -9.37 0.12
C ARG A 151 -10.69 -9.60 1.18
N ARG A 152 -11.52 -8.56 1.41
CA ARG A 152 -12.61 -8.52 2.40
C ARG A 152 -13.88 -7.98 1.76
N MET A 153 -14.63 -8.88 1.10
CA MET A 153 -15.85 -8.54 0.35
C MET A 153 -16.88 -7.72 1.13
N VAL A 154 -17.08 -8.02 2.42
CA VAL A 154 -18.03 -7.29 3.27
C VAL A 154 -17.59 -5.83 3.44
N GLN A 155 -16.29 -5.60 3.66
CA GLN A 155 -15.73 -4.26 3.77
C GLN A 155 -15.78 -3.52 2.43
N GLU A 156 -15.47 -4.20 1.32
CA GLU A 156 -15.56 -3.63 -0.03
C GLU A 156 -17.00 -3.20 -0.36
N GLY A 157 -17.98 -4.02 -0.01
CA GLY A 157 -19.40 -3.72 -0.19
C GLY A 157 -19.87 -2.53 0.66
N HIS A 158 -19.41 -2.44 1.91
CA HIS A 158 -19.70 -1.30 2.78
C HIS A 158 -19.18 0.02 2.22
N ILE A 159 -17.89 0.06 1.83
CA ILE A 159 -17.27 1.25 1.25
C ILE A 159 -17.93 1.61 -0.08
N THR A 160 -18.26 0.61 -0.91
CA THR A 160 -18.97 0.83 -2.18
C THR A 160 -20.32 1.51 -1.96
N ARG A 161 -21.06 1.10 -0.92
CA ARG A 161 -22.33 1.73 -0.55
C ARG A 161 -22.13 3.18 -0.10
N GLN A 162 -21.16 3.44 0.77
CA GLN A 162 -20.84 4.81 1.20
C GLN A 162 -20.50 5.72 0.01
N ILE A 163 -19.72 5.23 -0.96
CA ILE A 163 -19.43 5.97 -2.19
C ILE A 163 -20.70 6.24 -3.00
N ALA A 164 -21.60 5.27 -3.12
CA ALA A 164 -22.87 5.43 -3.82
C ALA A 164 -23.82 6.43 -3.13
N GLU A 165 -23.76 6.50 -1.80
CA GLU A 165 -24.49 7.47 -0.97
C GLU A 165 -23.88 8.88 -0.98
N GLY A 166 -22.74 9.07 -1.66
CA GLY A 166 -22.10 10.37 -1.79
C GLY A 166 -21.30 10.80 -0.55
N VAL A 167 -20.83 9.84 0.25
CA VAL A 167 -19.97 10.11 1.40
C VAL A 167 -18.66 10.78 0.96
N GLY A 168 -18.28 11.85 1.67
CA GLY A 168 -17.07 12.64 1.41
C GLY A 168 -15.78 11.86 1.68
N LEU A 169 -14.67 12.33 1.12
CA LEU A 169 -13.39 11.63 1.16
C LEU A 169 -12.85 11.46 2.58
N ARG A 170 -13.03 12.48 3.44
CA ARG A 170 -12.55 12.45 4.83
C ARG A 170 -13.34 11.47 5.68
N GLU A 171 -14.65 11.38 5.45
CA GLU A 171 -15.52 10.39 6.08
C GLU A 171 -15.17 8.96 5.60
N LEU A 172 -14.89 8.77 4.30
CA LEU A 172 -14.36 7.50 3.78
C LEU A 172 -13.03 7.12 4.42
N ALA A 173 -12.10 8.08 4.57
CA ALA A 173 -10.81 7.87 5.23
C ALA A 173 -10.99 7.45 6.69
N THR A 174 -11.91 8.09 7.40
CA THR A 174 -12.30 7.71 8.77
C THR A 174 -12.90 6.31 8.81
N SER A 175 -13.79 5.99 7.88
CA SER A 175 -14.40 4.66 7.77
C SER A 175 -13.36 3.56 7.48
N CYS A 176 -12.34 3.85 6.68
CA CYS A 176 -11.24 2.91 6.41
C CYS A 176 -10.38 2.68 7.65
N ARG A 177 -10.07 3.76 8.39
CA ARG A 177 -9.36 3.65 9.68
C ARG A 177 -10.12 2.80 10.68
N LEU A 178 -11.40 3.10 10.89
CA LEU A 178 -12.26 2.33 11.79
C LEU A 178 -12.31 0.85 11.37
N ALA A 179 -12.37 0.56 10.07
CA ALA A 179 -12.37 -0.82 9.59
C ALA A 179 -11.07 -1.58 9.94
N LEU A 180 -9.92 -0.90 9.94
CA LEU A 180 -8.65 -1.47 10.38
C LEU A 180 -8.61 -1.67 11.90
N GLU A 181 -9.10 -0.70 12.67
CA GLU A 181 -9.21 -0.79 14.13
C GLU A 181 -10.08 -1.98 14.55
N HIS A 182 -11.29 -2.11 14.00
CA HIS A 182 -12.17 -3.25 14.25
C HIS A 182 -11.55 -4.58 13.79
N ALA A 183 -10.69 -4.56 12.77
CA ALA A 183 -9.99 -5.76 12.33
C ALA A 183 -8.91 -6.18 13.32
N ALA A 184 -8.19 -5.20 13.90
CA ALA A 184 -7.23 -5.43 14.95
C ALA A 184 -7.90 -5.92 16.25
N GLU A 185 -9.08 -5.43 16.60
CA GLU A 185 -9.84 -5.95 17.74
C GLU A 185 -10.19 -7.44 17.59
N ARG A 186 -10.51 -7.87 16.37
CA ARG A 186 -10.84 -9.28 16.07
C ARG A 186 -9.63 -10.18 15.91
N ASN A 187 -8.47 -9.61 15.58
CA ASN A 187 -7.23 -10.35 15.35
C ASN A 187 -6.01 -9.48 15.75
N PRO A 188 -5.81 -9.26 17.06
CA PRO A 188 -4.74 -8.41 17.57
C PRO A 188 -3.36 -9.03 17.40
N GLU A 189 -3.28 -10.33 17.13
CA GLU A 189 -2.04 -11.05 16.90
C GLU A 189 -1.43 -10.81 15.53
N ALA A 190 -2.24 -10.47 14.51
CA ALA A 190 -1.79 -10.31 13.13
C ALA A 190 -2.05 -8.93 12.53
N ILE A 191 -2.82 -8.06 13.20
CA ILE A 191 -3.18 -6.72 12.74
C ILE A 191 -2.97 -5.73 13.89
N GLY A 192 -2.26 -4.63 13.63
CA GLY A 192 -1.97 -3.67 14.70
C GLY A 192 -1.54 -2.29 14.23
N GLY A 193 -1.81 -1.31 15.10
CA GLY A 193 -1.48 0.08 14.87
C GLY A 193 0.01 0.43 15.08
N PRO A 194 0.43 1.65 14.73
CA PRO A 194 -0.40 2.74 14.20
C PRO A 194 -1.07 2.40 12.86
N PHE A 195 -2.29 2.89 12.67
CA PHE A 195 -2.99 2.79 11.38
C PHE A 195 -2.65 4.01 10.55
N HIS A 196 -2.07 3.80 9.38
CA HIS A 196 -1.68 4.87 8.47
C HIS A 196 -2.80 5.10 7.46
N VAL A 197 -3.23 6.35 7.30
CA VAL A 197 -4.21 6.74 6.29
C VAL A 197 -3.69 7.94 5.51
N ALA A 198 -3.73 7.85 4.19
CA ALA A 198 -3.45 8.96 3.29
C ALA A 198 -4.65 9.23 2.38
N MET A 199 -4.92 10.51 2.17
CA MET A 199 -5.86 10.99 1.17
C MET A 199 -5.08 11.65 0.04
N ILE A 200 -5.49 11.41 -1.20
CA ILE A 200 -4.97 12.10 -2.38
C ILE A 200 -6.10 12.92 -2.97
N THR A 201 -5.88 14.22 -3.09
CA THR A 201 -6.83 15.16 -3.70
C THR A 201 -6.12 15.97 -4.79
N GLN A 202 -6.87 16.79 -5.52
CA GLN A 202 -6.28 17.78 -6.44
C GLN A 202 -5.35 18.78 -5.73
N ARG A 203 -5.53 19.01 -4.43
CA ARG A 203 -4.69 19.91 -3.63
C ARG A 203 -3.38 19.26 -3.21
N GLY A 204 -3.32 17.93 -3.18
CA GLY A 204 -2.15 17.17 -2.81
C GLY A 204 -2.46 15.96 -1.93
N VAL A 205 -1.40 15.38 -1.37
CA VAL A 205 -1.46 14.29 -0.40
C VAL A 205 -1.61 14.85 1.02
N GLU A 206 -2.54 14.29 1.78
CA GLU A 206 -2.72 14.53 3.22
C GLU A 206 -2.60 13.20 3.97
N PHE A 207 -1.73 13.12 4.97
CA PHE A 207 -1.70 11.99 5.90
C PHE A 207 -2.55 12.35 7.12
N LEU A 208 -3.47 11.46 7.49
CA LEU A 208 -4.23 11.61 8.72
C LEU A 208 -3.37 11.05 9.86
N GLU A 209 -2.96 11.91 10.79
CA GLU A 209 -2.28 11.48 12.01
C GLU A 209 -3.26 10.71 12.92
N GLY A 210 -2.77 9.68 13.60
CA GLY A 210 -3.53 9.00 14.65
C GLY A 210 -3.57 9.89 15.89
N ASN A 211 -4.76 10.05 16.48
CA ASN A 211 -4.91 10.61 17.83
C ASN A 211 -4.33 9.66 18.89
#